data_AF-A0AAP9NRU6-F1
#
_entry.id   AF-A0AAP9NRU6-F1
#
_cell.length_a   1.000
_cell.length_b   1.000
_cell.length_c   1.000
_cell.angle_alpha   90.00
_cell.angle_beta   90.00
_cell.angle_gamma   90.00
#
_symmetry.space_group_name_H-M   'P 1'
#
loop_
_entity.id
_entity.type
_entity.pdbx_description
1 polymer ?
#
loop_
_entity_poly.entity_id
_entity_poly.type
_entity_poly.pdbx_seq_one_letter_code
_entity_poly.pdbx_strand_id
1 'polypeptide(L)'
;MTRLLTALVILLLVVLVTWALWQRSNAADARAELAEQQLAESHDREQKSLVIIDALWENARRLEAQRRALDEQQAALSHTAANRLATIEELQRENATLRAWANTHLPSAVIRLRKRPAVTGARDYYQSLRDAEPLQPTSE
;
A
#
# COMPACT_ATOMS: atom_id res chain seq x y z
N MET A 1 -36.59 -45.00 84.70
CA MET A 1 -36.66 -43.62 84.18
C MET A 1 -35.40 -43.23 83.40
N THR A 2 -34.19 -43.55 83.90
CA THR A 2 -32.91 -43.25 83.21
C THR A 2 -32.76 -43.87 81.81
N ARG A 3 -33.21 -45.12 81.60
CA ARG A 3 -33.12 -45.80 80.28
C ARG A 3 -33.94 -45.14 79.16
N LEU A 4 -35.08 -44.52 79.51
CA LEU A 4 -35.92 -43.80 78.55
C LEU A 4 -35.30 -42.44 78.18
N LEU A 5 -34.71 -41.75 79.16
CA LEU A 5 -33.97 -40.51 78.94
C LEU A 5 -32.74 -40.75 78.04
N THR A 6 -31.98 -41.82 78.27
CA THR A 6 -30.84 -42.16 77.40
C THR A 6 -31.26 -42.50 75.98
N ALA A 7 -32.36 -43.23 75.80
CA ALA A 7 -32.87 -43.55 74.47
C ALA A 7 -33.34 -42.30 73.71
N LEU A 8 -33.98 -41.34 74.41
CA LEU A 8 -34.45 -40.09 73.83
C LEU A 8 -33.29 -39.17 73.43
N VAL A 9 -32.23 -39.11 74.25
CA VAL A 9 -31.01 -38.37 73.93
C VAL A 9 -30.29 -38.96 72.71
N ILE A 10 -30.21 -40.28 72.62
CA ILE A 10 -29.61 -40.96 71.45
C ILE A 10 -30.42 -40.67 70.19
N LEU A 11 -31.76 -40.73 70.27
CA LEU A 11 -32.63 -40.42 69.14
C LEU A 11 -32.43 -38.98 68.66
N LEU A 12 -32.35 -38.03 69.59
CA LEU A 12 -32.11 -36.63 69.28
C LEU A 12 -30.73 -36.41 68.63
N LEU A 13 -29.69 -37.10 69.10
CA LEU A 13 -28.37 -37.06 68.46
C LEU A 13 -28.40 -37.62 67.04
N VAL A 14 -29.12 -38.72 66.80
CA VAL A 14 -29.25 -39.31 65.44
C VAL A 14 -29.95 -38.33 64.49
N VAL A 15 -31.02 -37.65 64.95
CA VAL A 15 -31.72 -36.64 64.16
C VAL A 15 -30.81 -35.44 63.84
N LEU A 16 -30.02 -34.97 64.82
CA LEU A 16 -29.08 -33.87 64.58
C LEU A 16 -27.95 -34.25 63.61
N VAL A 17 -27.41 -35.47 63.72
CA VAL A 17 -26.34 -35.96 62.83
C VAL A 17 -26.85 -36.12 61.40
N THR A 18 -28.03 -36.71 61.22
CA THR A 18 -28.64 -36.87 59.89
C THR A 18 -28.96 -35.53 59.25
N TRP A 19 -29.46 -34.55 60.02
CA TRP A 19 -29.67 -33.19 59.55
C TRP A 19 -28.36 -32.48 59.17
N ALA A 20 -27.31 -32.60 59.98
CA ALA A 20 -26.01 -32.02 59.69
C ALA A 20 -25.35 -32.63 58.42
N LEU A 21 -25.53 -33.92 58.18
CA LEU A 21 -25.08 -34.59 56.95
C LEU A 21 -25.86 -34.10 55.72
N TRP A 22 -27.18 -33.93 55.86
CA TRP A 22 -28.03 -33.41 54.78
C TRP A 22 -27.67 -31.96 54.44
N GLN A 23 -27.45 -31.11 55.44
CA GLN A 23 -27.02 -29.73 55.22
C GLN A 23 -25.63 -29.66 54.56
N ARG A 24 -24.70 -30.54 54.94
CA ARG A 24 -23.37 -30.62 54.34
C ARG A 24 -23.38 -31.10 52.90
N SER A 25 -24.19 -32.11 52.59
CA SER A 25 -24.36 -32.60 51.20
C SER A 25 -25.00 -31.52 50.33
N ASN A 26 -26.09 -30.90 50.78
CA ASN A 26 -26.72 -29.81 50.02
C ASN A 26 -25.78 -28.61 49.80
N ALA A 27 -24.92 -28.29 50.78
CA ALA A 27 -23.90 -27.27 50.62
C ALA A 27 -22.74 -27.69 49.70
N ALA A 28 -22.43 -28.98 49.61
CA ALA A 28 -21.44 -29.52 48.68
C ALA A 28 -21.98 -29.51 47.24
N ASP A 29 -23.25 -29.90 47.05
CA ASP A 29 -23.93 -29.89 45.76
C ASP A 29 -24.03 -28.46 45.20
N ALA A 30 -24.43 -27.49 46.03
CA ALA A 30 -24.47 -26.09 45.63
C ALA A 30 -23.08 -25.54 45.22
N ARG A 31 -21.99 -26.00 45.87
CA ARG A 31 -20.63 -25.62 45.48
C ARG A 31 -20.19 -26.28 44.17
N ALA A 32 -20.58 -27.53 43.95
CA ALA A 32 -20.30 -28.25 42.72
C ALA A 32 -21.00 -27.56 41.54
N GLU A 33 -22.28 -27.19 41.69
CA GLU A 33 -23.04 -26.47 40.67
C GLU A 33 -22.41 -25.11 40.34
N LEU A 34 -22.01 -24.34 41.36
CA LEU A 34 -21.30 -23.07 41.14
C LEU A 34 -19.96 -23.28 40.43
N ALA A 35 -19.22 -24.34 40.75
CA ALA A 35 -17.95 -24.66 40.10
C ALA A 35 -18.16 -25.04 38.62
N GLU A 36 -19.19 -25.82 38.31
CA GLU A 36 -19.57 -26.16 36.94
C GLU A 36 -20.00 -24.93 36.14
N GLN A 37 -20.81 -24.04 36.74
CA GLN A 37 -21.20 -22.78 36.11
C GLN A 37 -19.97 -21.89 35.81
N GLN A 38 -19.05 -21.76 36.76
CA GLN A 38 -17.81 -20.99 36.56
C GLN A 38 -16.93 -21.60 35.45
N LEU A 39 -16.85 -22.92 35.39
CA LEU A 39 -16.10 -23.62 34.35
C LEU A 39 -16.74 -23.38 32.97
N ALA A 40 -18.07 -23.50 32.88
CA ALA A 40 -18.81 -23.24 31.65
C ALA A 40 -18.66 -21.78 31.19
N GLU A 41 -18.77 -20.81 32.09
CA GLU A 41 -18.51 -19.40 31.78
C GLU A 41 -17.07 -19.15 31.34
N SER A 42 -16.09 -19.82 31.98
CA SER A 42 -14.69 -19.68 31.58
C SER A 42 -14.46 -20.22 30.18
N HIS A 43 -15.03 -21.39 29.86
CA HIS A 43 -14.92 -21.97 28.52
C HIS A 43 -15.60 -21.09 27.47
N ASP A 44 -16.78 -20.54 27.74
CA ASP A 44 -17.46 -19.63 26.82
C ASP A 44 -16.63 -18.34 26.60
N ARG A 45 -16.06 -17.77 27.66
CA ARG A 45 -15.14 -16.62 27.56
C ARG A 45 -13.90 -16.94 26.75
N GLU A 46 -13.31 -18.11 26.94
CA GLU A 46 -12.14 -18.56 26.18
C GLU A 46 -12.47 -18.72 24.70
N GLN A 47 -13.57 -19.40 24.38
CA GLN A 47 -14.04 -19.56 22.99
C GLN A 47 -14.29 -18.21 22.31
N LYS A 48 -14.97 -17.29 22.98
CA LYS A 48 -15.17 -15.92 22.48
C LYS A 48 -13.85 -15.20 22.26
N SER A 49 -12.90 -15.35 23.19
CA SER A 49 -11.58 -14.73 23.09
C SER A 49 -10.79 -15.29 21.90
N LEU A 50 -10.84 -16.61 21.66
CA LEU A 50 -10.19 -17.24 20.51
C LEU A 50 -10.75 -16.72 19.18
N VAL A 51 -12.08 -16.57 19.07
CA VAL A 51 -12.72 -15.99 17.88
C VAL A 51 -12.28 -14.55 17.66
N ILE A 52 -12.19 -13.74 18.73
CA ILE A 52 -11.72 -12.36 18.63
C ILE A 52 -10.25 -12.31 18.19
N ILE A 53 -9.39 -13.16 18.78
CA ILE A 53 -7.97 -13.24 18.44
C ILE A 53 -7.79 -13.63 16.97
N ASP A 54 -8.53 -14.62 16.48
CA ASP A 54 -8.49 -15.04 15.08
C ASP A 54 -8.92 -13.90 14.14
N ALA A 55 -10.02 -13.21 14.47
CA ALA A 55 -10.48 -12.06 13.71
C ALA A 55 -9.45 -10.91 13.68
N LEU A 56 -8.77 -10.66 14.80
CA LEU A 56 -7.70 -9.66 14.89
C LEU A 56 -6.48 -10.06 14.05
N TRP A 57 -6.09 -11.34 14.08
CA TRP A 57 -4.99 -11.86 13.28
C TRP A 57 -5.26 -11.74 11.78
N GLU A 58 -6.47 -12.12 11.37
CA GLU A 58 -6.91 -12.04 10.00
C GLU A 58 -7.01 -10.57 9.54
N ASN A 59 -7.48 -9.66 10.40
CA ASN A 59 -7.46 -8.23 10.11
C ASN A 59 -6.02 -7.69 9.96
N ALA A 60 -5.12 -8.06 10.86
CA ALA A 60 -3.72 -7.67 10.81
C ALA A 60 -3.05 -8.13 9.51
N ARG A 61 -3.28 -9.38 9.08
CA ARG A 61 -2.77 -9.92 7.81
C ARG A 61 -3.30 -9.14 6.61
N ARG A 62 -4.60 -8.82 6.59
CA ARG A 62 -5.20 -8.01 5.54
C ARG A 62 -4.60 -6.60 5.48
N LEU A 63 -4.43 -5.96 6.64
CA LEU A 63 -3.83 -4.63 6.71
C LEU A 63 -2.38 -4.64 6.24
N GLU A 64 -1.61 -5.67 6.60
CA GLU A 64 -0.22 -5.83 6.14
C GLU A 64 -0.13 -6.06 4.62
N ALA A 65 -1.05 -6.84 4.05
CA ALA A 65 -1.14 -7.00 2.60
C ALA A 65 -1.50 -5.68 1.89
N GLN A 66 -2.44 -4.91 2.44
CA GLN A 66 -2.80 -3.60 1.91
C GLN A 66 -1.65 -2.60 1.98
N ARG A 67 -0.91 -2.57 3.09
CA ARG A 67 0.29 -1.72 3.24
C ARG A 67 1.34 -2.05 2.18
N ARG A 68 1.66 -3.33 2.00
CA ARG A 68 2.61 -3.77 0.96
C ARG A 68 2.16 -3.35 -0.44
N ALA A 69 0.88 -3.56 -0.77
CA ALA A 69 0.35 -3.14 -2.07
C ALA A 69 0.42 -1.61 -2.26
N LEU A 70 0.22 -0.83 -1.19
CA LEU A 70 0.36 0.63 -1.24
C LEU A 70 1.82 1.06 -1.43
N ASP A 71 2.74 0.42 -0.72
CA ASP A 71 4.19 0.69 -0.83
C ASP A 71 4.69 0.37 -2.25
N GLU A 72 4.25 -0.74 -2.84
CA GLU A 72 4.55 -1.10 -4.23
C GLU A 72 4.00 -0.06 -5.22
N GLN A 73 2.76 0.40 -5.03
CA GLN A 73 2.18 1.45 -5.87
C GLN A 73 2.94 2.77 -5.72
N GLN A 74 3.32 3.14 -4.50
CA GLN A 74 4.10 4.35 -4.25
C GLN A 74 5.48 4.27 -4.92
N ALA A 75 6.15 3.12 -4.85
CA ALA A 75 7.41 2.88 -5.52
C ALA A 75 7.28 2.94 -7.05
N ALA A 76 6.22 2.38 -7.62
CA ALA A 76 5.95 2.45 -9.05
C ALA A 76 5.67 3.89 -9.52
N LEU A 77 4.90 4.65 -8.73
CA LEU A 77 4.61 6.06 -9.00
C LEU A 77 5.86 6.93 -8.89
N SER A 78 6.69 6.72 -7.86
CA SER A 78 7.93 7.49 -7.69
C SER A 78 8.92 7.21 -8.82
N HIS A 79 9.07 5.95 -9.23
CA HIS A 79 9.89 5.58 -10.39
C HIS A 79 9.35 6.20 -11.69
N THR A 80 8.04 6.17 -11.89
CA THR A 80 7.42 6.80 -13.07
C THR A 80 7.61 8.31 -13.07
N ALA A 81 7.48 8.96 -11.92
CA ALA A 81 7.71 10.40 -11.77
C ALA A 81 9.18 10.77 -12.06
N ALA A 82 10.13 10.00 -11.55
CA ALA A 82 11.56 10.19 -11.84
C ALA A 82 11.87 10.05 -13.34
N ASN A 83 11.33 9.03 -14.00
CA ASN A 83 11.49 8.84 -15.44
C ASN A 83 10.90 9.98 -16.25
N ARG A 84 9.71 10.48 -15.86
CA ARG A 84 9.09 11.63 -16.50
C ARG A 84 9.93 12.90 -16.33
N LEU A 85 10.48 13.12 -15.14
CA LEU A 85 11.36 14.27 -14.90
C LEU A 85 12.61 14.20 -15.78
N ALA A 86 13.29 13.06 -15.82
CA ALA A 86 14.46 12.86 -16.66
C ALA A 86 14.13 13.07 -18.15
N THR A 87 12.97 12.62 -18.61
CA THR A 87 12.51 12.83 -19.99
C THR A 87 12.28 14.32 -20.28
N ILE A 88 11.67 15.05 -19.35
CA ILE A 88 11.44 16.50 -19.50
C ILE A 88 12.78 17.24 -19.56
N GLU A 89 13.74 16.89 -18.70
CA GLU A 89 15.08 17.47 -18.70
C GLU A 89 15.83 17.22 -20.01
N GLU A 90 15.72 16.00 -20.56
CA GLU A 90 16.27 15.68 -21.88
C GLU A 90 15.64 16.54 -22.97
N LEU A 91 14.30 16.56 -23.06
CA LEU A 91 13.58 17.35 -24.06
C LEU A 91 13.91 18.84 -23.95
N GLN A 92 14.14 19.35 -22.75
CA GLN A 92 14.54 20.73 -22.54
C GLN A 92 15.96 21.00 -23.06
N ARG A 93 16.91 20.08 -22.82
CA ARG A 93 18.28 20.17 -23.36
C ARG A 93 18.30 20.09 -24.88
N GLU A 94 17.55 19.16 -25.46
CA GLU A 94 17.42 19.04 -26.91
C GLU A 94 16.80 20.30 -27.51
N ASN A 95 15.74 20.85 -26.90
CA ASN A 95 15.10 22.07 -27.40
C ASN A 95 16.07 23.26 -27.37
N ALA A 96 16.87 23.41 -26.30
CA ALA A 96 17.88 24.45 -26.21
C ALA A 96 18.95 24.29 -27.30
N THR A 97 19.42 23.06 -27.54
CA THR A 97 20.38 22.73 -28.60
C THR A 97 19.83 23.07 -29.99
N LEU A 98 18.59 22.69 -30.27
CA LEU A 98 17.92 22.98 -31.54
C LEU A 98 17.73 24.48 -31.77
N ARG A 99 17.35 25.23 -30.73
CA ARG A 99 17.26 26.70 -30.81
C ARG A 99 18.63 27.32 -31.08
N ALA A 100 19.69 26.86 -30.42
CA ALA A 100 21.05 27.34 -30.65
C ALA A 100 21.50 27.07 -32.10
N TRP A 101 21.25 25.87 -32.63
CA TRP A 101 21.52 25.53 -34.02
C TRP A 101 20.74 26.43 -34.99
N ALA A 102 19.44 26.62 -34.77
CA ALA A 102 18.60 27.45 -35.64
C ALA A 102 19.02 28.93 -35.64
N ASN A 103 19.54 29.42 -34.51
CA ASN A 103 20.07 30.79 -34.38
C ASN A 103 21.50 30.94 -34.93
N THR A 104 22.17 29.85 -35.30
CA THR A 104 23.51 29.91 -35.88
C THR A 104 23.43 30.51 -37.29
N HIS A 105 24.21 31.56 -37.56
CA HIS A 105 24.24 32.19 -38.88
C HIS A 105 24.68 31.18 -39.95
N LEU A 106 23.97 31.16 -41.09
CA LEU A 106 24.35 30.31 -42.21
C LEU A 106 25.75 30.72 -42.73
N PRO A 107 26.61 29.74 -43.07
CA PRO A 107 27.91 30.04 -43.67
C PRO A 107 27.77 30.90 -44.92
N SER A 108 28.71 31.83 -45.10
CA SER A 108 28.72 32.77 -46.24
C SER A 108 28.66 32.04 -47.59
N ALA A 109 29.32 30.89 -47.72
CA ALA A 109 29.25 30.04 -48.90
C ALA A 109 27.81 29.63 -49.26
N VAL A 110 27.02 29.21 -48.27
CA VAL A 110 25.61 28.81 -48.47
C VAL A 110 24.73 30.01 -48.82
N ILE A 111 24.96 31.16 -48.18
CA ILE A 111 24.24 32.40 -48.50
C ILE A 111 24.52 32.83 -49.94
N ARG A 112 25.76 32.70 -50.41
CA ARG A 112 26.15 33.04 -51.80
C ARG A 112 25.50 32.12 -52.83
N LEU A 113 25.35 30.82 -52.53
CA LEU A 113 24.61 29.89 -53.40
C LEU A 113 23.14 30.31 -53.60
N ARG A 114 22.52 30.90 -52.58
CA ARG A 114 21.13 31.38 -52.66
C ARG A 114 20.99 32.77 -53.28
N LYS A 115 22.05 33.59 -53.25
CA LYS A 115 22.07 34.90 -53.92
C LYS A 115 22.20 34.71 -55.43
N ARG A 116 21.09 34.54 -56.12
CA ARG A 116 21.03 34.74 -57.59
C ARG A 116 20.83 36.22 -57.92
N PRO A 117 21.48 36.74 -58.97
CA PRO A 117 21.18 38.06 -59.49
C PRO A 117 19.72 38.13 -59.97
N ALA A 118 19.07 39.27 -59.74
CA ALA A 118 17.69 39.48 -60.17
C ALA A 118 17.63 39.50 -61.71
N VAL A 119 16.98 38.50 -62.28
CA VAL A 119 16.75 38.41 -63.73
C VAL A 119 15.56 39.28 -64.09
N THR A 120 15.77 40.34 -64.86
CA THR A 120 14.71 41.29 -65.25
C THR A 120 14.34 41.10 -66.73
N GLY A 121 13.54 40.06 -67.00
CA GLY A 121 12.98 39.80 -68.34
C GLY A 121 13.38 38.47 -68.96
N ALA A 122 12.67 38.08 -70.02
CA ALA A 122 12.81 36.75 -70.62
C ALA A 122 14.17 36.50 -71.29
N ARG A 123 14.75 37.51 -71.96
CA ARG A 123 16.07 37.40 -72.60
C ARG A 123 17.18 37.16 -71.57
N ASP A 124 17.16 37.92 -70.49
CA ASP A 124 18.13 37.80 -69.40
C ASP A 124 17.98 36.48 -68.65
N TYR A 125 16.76 35.91 -68.62
CA TYR A 125 16.50 34.58 -68.06
C TYR A 125 17.15 33.47 -68.89
N TYR A 126 17.00 33.51 -70.22
CA TYR A 126 17.65 32.54 -71.10
C TYR A 126 19.17 32.66 -71.05
N GLN A 127 19.71 33.88 -70.93
CA GLN A 127 21.14 34.13 -70.76
C GLN A 127 21.64 33.50 -69.43
N SER A 128 20.93 33.73 -68.33
CA SER A 128 21.24 33.19 -66.99
C SER A 128 21.25 31.66 -66.90
N LEU A 129 20.48 30.97 -67.74
CA LEU A 129 20.46 29.50 -67.79
C LEU A 129 21.61 28.93 -68.62
N ARG A 130 22.08 29.70 -69.61
CA ARG A 130 23.14 29.30 -70.53
C ARG A 130 24.52 29.50 -69.92
N ASP A 131 24.68 30.58 -69.16
CA ASP A 131 25.90 30.91 -68.42
C ASP A 131 25.79 30.38 -66.98
N ALA A 132 25.75 29.05 -66.82
CA ALA A 132 25.73 28.42 -65.49
C ALA A 132 27.02 28.79 -64.73
N GLU A 133 26.94 29.87 -63.96
CA GLU A 133 28.05 30.40 -63.18
C GLU A 133 28.63 29.30 -62.28
N PRO A 134 29.92 28.95 -62.39
CA PRO A 134 30.52 27.92 -61.56
C PRO A 134 30.45 28.34 -60.09
N LEU A 135 30.15 27.36 -59.22
CA LEU A 135 30.09 27.60 -57.78
C LEU A 135 31.47 28.08 -57.31
N GLN A 136 31.56 29.33 -56.85
CA GLN A 136 32.86 29.90 -56.47
C GLN A 136 33.45 29.14 -55.28
N PRO A 137 34.75 28.77 -55.34
CA PRO A 137 35.38 28.03 -54.27
C PRO A 137 35.50 28.89 -53.01
N THR A 138 35.44 28.21 -51.86
CA THR A 138 35.66 28.76 -50.53
C THR A 138 37.06 29.37 -50.47
N SER A 139 37.17 30.68 -50.28
CA SER A 139 38.41 31.31 -49.85
C SER A 139 38.48 31.15 -48.33
N GLU A 140 39.52 30.46 -47.84
CA GLU A 140 39.85 30.36 -46.41
C GLU A 140 40.19 31.73 -45.79
#